data_AF-A0A7K7YJF3-F1
#
_entry.id   AF-A0A7K7YJF3-F1
#
_cell.length_a   1.000
_cell.length_b   1.000
_cell.length_c   1.000
_cell.angle_alpha   90.00
_cell.angle_beta   90.00
_cell.angle_gamma   90.00
#
_symmetry.space_group_name_H-M   'P 1'
#
loop_
_entity.id
_entity.type
_entity.pdbx_description
1 polymer ?
#
loop_
_entity_poly.entity_id
_entity_poly.type
_entity_poly.pdbx_seq_one_letter_code
_entity_poly.pdbx_strand_id
1 'polypeptide(L)' 'MGAHLARRYLWDAEAEPDPLHMPSFPAELGLPRRQPRSSVASAAQLAQARVPLEQRDFCGHHLLRLLRCHRDNFPVPW' A
#
# COMPACT_ATOMS: atom_id res chain seq x y z
N MET A 1 3.16 1.07 -20.00
CA MET A 1 2.02 1.41 -19.12
C MET A 1 1.80 2.92 -19.21
N GLY A 2 0.57 3.39 -19.45
CA GLY A 2 0.30 4.83 -19.64
C GLY A 2 -0.84 5.16 -20.62
N ALA A 3 -1.41 4.16 -21.30
CA ALA A 3 -2.50 4.36 -22.26
C ALA A 3 -3.74 5.06 -21.66
N HIS A 4 -4.00 4.90 -20.35
CA HIS A 4 -5.07 5.61 -19.64
C HIS A 4 -4.87 7.14 -19.66
N LEU A 5 -3.63 7.63 -19.76
CA LEU A 5 -3.35 9.06 -19.86
C LEU A 5 -3.86 9.61 -21.21
N ALA A 6 -3.60 8.91 -22.32
CA ALA A 6 -4.14 9.30 -23.61
C ALA A 6 -5.68 9.30 -23.62
N ARG A 7 -6.32 8.32 -22.97
CA ARG A 7 -7.79 8.27 -22.86
C ARG A 7 -8.34 9.43 -22.03
N ARG A 8 -7.73 9.73 -20.88
CA ARG A 8 -8.17 10.81 -20.00
C ARG A 8 -7.94 12.20 -20.61
N TYR A 9 -6.80 12.42 -21.26
CA TYR A 9 -6.41 13.75 -21.74
C TYR A 9 -6.83 14.04 -23.18
N LEU A 10 -6.90 13.03 -24.05
CA LEU A 10 -7.24 13.20 -25.47
C LEU A 10 -8.68 12.78 -25.79
N TRP A 11 -9.32 12.03 -24.91
CA TRP A 11 -10.66 11.50 -25.13
C TRP A 11 -11.65 12.08 -24.12
N ASP A 12 -12.21 11.26 -23.24
CA ASP A 12 -13.24 11.64 -22.29
C ASP A 12 -12.73 11.52 -20.86
N ALA A 13 -12.62 12.67 -20.20
CA ALA A 13 -12.18 12.77 -18.82
C ALA A 13 -13.29 12.48 -17.80
N GLU A 14 -14.58 12.50 -18.19
CA GLU A 14 -15.69 12.19 -17.29
C GLU A 14 -15.79 10.69 -17.02
N ALA A 15 -15.50 9.87 -18.04
CA ALA A 15 -15.47 8.42 -17.92
C ALA A 15 -14.22 7.88 -17.17
N GLU A 16 -13.10 8.62 -17.19
CA GLU A 16 -11.85 8.22 -16.54
C GLU A 16 -11.78 8.74 -15.08
N PRO A 17 -11.43 7.91 -14.10
CA PRO A 17 -11.45 8.29 -12.69
C PRO A 17 -10.34 9.29 -12.33
N ASP A 18 -10.64 10.22 -11.43
CA ASP A 18 -9.65 11.14 -10.89
C ASP A 18 -8.82 10.52 -9.74
N PRO A 19 -7.47 10.43 -9.86
CA PRO A 19 -6.60 9.82 -8.86
C PRO A 19 -6.60 10.51 -7.49
N LEU A 20 -6.95 11.80 -7.42
CA LEU A 20 -6.97 12.54 -6.15
C LEU A 20 -8.27 12.34 -5.38
N HIS A 21 -9.36 11.97 -6.06
CA HIS A 21 -10.71 11.86 -5.49
C HIS A 21 -11.27 10.43 -5.64
N MET A 22 -10.41 9.42 -5.46
CA MET A 22 -10.79 8.01 -5.48
C MET A 22 -10.80 7.40 -4.08
N PRO A 23 -11.71 6.45 -3.77
CA PRO A 23 -12.78 5.91 -4.60
C PRO A 23 -14.08 6.77 -4.57
N SER A 24 -14.75 6.92 -5.72
CA SER A 24 -16.04 7.64 -5.82
C SER A 24 -17.27 6.78 -5.45
N PHE A 25 -17.17 5.46 -5.60
CA PHE A 25 -18.22 4.50 -5.29
C PHE A 25 -17.96 3.80 -3.95
N PRO A 26 -19.01 3.33 -3.24
CA PRO A 26 -18.85 2.64 -1.98
C PRO A 26 -18.12 1.31 -2.15
N ALA A 27 -17.27 0.99 -1.17
CA ALA A 27 -16.41 -0.20 -1.15
C ALA A 27 -17.17 -1.54 -1.24
N GLU A 28 -18.47 -1.54 -0.93
CA GLU A 28 -19.34 -2.72 -0.87
C GLU A 28 -20.17 -2.92 -2.14
N LEU A 29 -20.14 -1.97 -3.08
CA LEU A 29 -20.94 -2.03 -4.30
C LEU A 29 -20.58 -3.28 -5.13
N GLY A 30 -21.54 -4.18 -5.30
CA GLY A 30 -21.35 -5.45 -6.02
C GLY A 30 -20.58 -6.53 -5.24
N LEU A 31 -20.28 -6.31 -3.95
CA LEU A 31 -19.50 -7.25 -3.12
C LEU A 31 -20.26 -7.58 -1.82
N PRO A 32 -21.15 -8.60 -1.83
CA PRO A 32 -22.02 -8.89 -0.69
C PRO A 32 -21.30 -9.36 0.58
N ARG A 33 -20.04 -9.81 0.49
CA ARG A 33 -19.21 -10.22 1.65
C ARG A 33 -17.73 -9.86 1.44
N ARG A 34 -17.42 -8.56 1.35
CA ARG A 34 -16.03 -8.09 1.28
C ARG A 34 -15.34 -8.25 2.64
N GLN A 35 -14.18 -8.91 2.66
CA GLN A 35 -13.36 -9.04 3.86
C GLN A 35 -12.35 -7.88 3.96
N PRO A 36 -12.11 -7.34 5.17
CA PRO A 36 -11.07 -6.33 5.37
C PRO A 36 -9.67 -6.95 5.22
N ARG A 37 -8.69 -6.12 4.84
CA ARG A 37 -7.28 -6.55 4.81
C ARG A 37 -6.79 -6.72 6.25
N SER A 38 -6.10 -7.81 6.52
CA SER A 38 -5.48 -8.05 7.83
C SER A 38 -4.07 -7.45 7.89
N SER A 39 -3.79 -6.70 8.96
CA SER A 39 -2.41 -6.30 9.29
C SER A 39 -1.79 -7.36 10.18
N VAL A 40 -0.67 -7.92 9.75
CA VAL A 40 0.06 -8.95 10.53
C VAL A 40 0.92 -8.32 11.62
N ALA A 41 1.55 -7.18 11.34
CA ALA A 41 2.30 -6.41 12.33
C ALA A 41 1.37 -5.45 13.08
N SER A 42 1.62 -5.28 14.39
CA SER A 42 0.90 -4.27 15.17
C SER A 42 1.49 -2.87 14.93
N ALA A 43 0.66 -1.84 15.06
CA ALA A 43 1.12 -0.45 14.93
C ALA A 43 2.22 -0.10 15.97
N ALA A 44 2.11 -0.65 17.18
CA ALA A 44 3.11 -0.48 18.23
C ALA A 44 4.46 -1.12 17.86
N GLN A 45 4.46 -2.31 17.24
CA GLN A 45 5.70 -2.96 16.76
C GLN A 45 6.41 -2.11 15.70
N LEU A 46 5.67 -1.58 14.73
CA LEU A 46 6.23 -0.72 13.68
C LEU A 46 6.77 0.61 14.24
N ALA A 47 6.11 1.17 15.26
CA ALA A 47 6.58 2.36 15.96
C ALA A 47 7.86 2.10 16.75
N GLN A 48 7.94 0.98 17.48
CA GLN A 48 9.13 0.59 18.25
C GLN A 48 10.34 0.33 17.35
N ALA A 49 10.11 -0.28 16.19
CA ALA A 49 11.14 -0.50 15.16
C ALA A 49 11.54 0.79 14.42
N ARG A 50 10.94 1.94 14.76
CA ARG A 50 11.19 3.25 14.13
C ARG A 50 11.01 3.25 12.61
N VAL A 51 10.05 2.47 12.10
CA VAL A 51 9.71 2.43 10.67
C VAL A 51 9.12 3.78 10.24
N PRO A 52 9.57 4.39 9.12
CA PRO A 52 8.99 5.62 8.57
C PRO A 52 7.49 5.47 8.28
N LEU A 53 6.71 6.54 8.41
CA LEU A 53 5.25 6.49 8.26
C LEU A 53 4.82 5.93 6.90
N GLU A 54 5.53 6.30 5.83
CA GLU A 54 5.28 5.84 4.45
C GLU A 54 5.45 4.33 4.25
N GLN A 55 6.17 3.66 5.16
CA GLN A 55 6.44 2.22 5.08
C GLN A 55 5.63 1.41 6.09
N ARG A 56 4.70 2.05 6.83
CA ARG A 56 3.82 1.40 7.83
C ARG A 56 2.56 0.82 7.18
N ASP A 57 2.75 0.13 6.07
CA ASP A 57 1.66 -0.50 5.32
C ASP A 57 1.27 -1.85 5.92
N PHE A 58 0.18 -2.44 5.41
CA PHE A 58 -0.24 -3.81 5.74
C PHE A 58 0.88 -4.84 5.58
N CYS A 59 1.84 -4.61 4.68
CA CYS A 59 2.99 -5.48 4.42
C CYS A 59 4.23 -5.17 5.29
N GLY A 60 4.18 -4.20 6.22
CA GLY A 60 5.32 -3.75 7.01
C GLY A 60 6.00 -4.86 7.84
N HIS A 61 5.31 -5.97 8.10
CA HIS A 61 5.88 -7.15 8.74
C HIS A 61 7.06 -7.76 7.95
N HIS A 62 7.08 -7.67 6.62
CA HIS A 62 8.21 -8.11 5.82
C HIS A 62 9.44 -7.22 6.00
N LEU A 63 9.23 -5.91 6.07
CA LEU A 63 10.30 -4.94 6.32
C LEU A 63 10.92 -5.17 7.71
N LEU A 64 10.11 -5.45 8.74
CA LEU A 64 10.63 -5.81 10.06
C LEU A 64 11.56 -7.03 10.01
N ARG A 65 11.20 -8.05 9.24
CA ARG A 65 12.04 -9.25 9.06
C ARG A 65 13.35 -8.91 8.35
N LEU A 66 13.30 -8.07 7.33
CA LEU A 66 14.49 -7.62 6.59
C LEU A 66 15.43 -6.81 7.49
N LEU A 67 14.91 -5.82 8.22
CA LEU A 67 15.70 -4.99 9.12
C LEU A 67 16.34 -5.80 10.25
N ARG A 68 15.60 -6.77 10.79
CA ARG A 68 16.15 -7.73 11.76
C ARG A 68 17.28 -8.55 11.15
N CYS A 69 17.11 -9.07 9.94
CA CYS A 69 18.13 -9.84 9.22
C CYS A 69 19.43 -9.02 9.02
N HIS A 70 19.30 -7.76 8.59
CA HIS A 70 20.46 -6.88 8.41
C HIS A 70 21.20 -6.60 9.71
N ARG A 71 20.46 -6.38 10.81
CA ARG A 71 21.07 -6.15 12.12
C ARG A 71 21.80 -7.40 12.64
N ASP A 72 21.16 -8.55 12.52
CA ASP A 72 21.64 -9.80 13.11
C ASP A 72 22.85 -10.37 12.31
N ASN A 73 23.00 -10.03 11.02
CA ASN A 73 24.08 -10.52 10.16
C ASN A 73 25.16 -9.47 9.80
N PHE A 74 25.18 -8.28 10.42
CA PHE A 74 26.25 -7.32 10.16
C PHE A 74 27.64 -7.94 10.47
N PRO A 75 28.66 -7.87 9.58
CA PRO A 75 28.82 -6.94 8.45
C PRO A 75 28.53 -7.53 7.05
N VAL A 76 27.91 -8.71 6.90
CA VAL A 76 27.62 -9.21 5.54
C VAL A 76 26.60 -8.28 4.85
N PRO A 77 26.92 -7.77 3.64
CA PRO A 77 26.06 -6.80 2.98
C PRO A 77 24.86 -7.39 2.24
N TRP A 78 24.75 -8.73 2.14
CA TRP A 78 23.70 -9.45 1.40
C TRP A 78 22.93 -10.44 2.28
#